data_AF-A0A661J2H7-F1
#
_entry.id   AF-A0A661J2H7-F1
#
_cell.length_a   1.000
_cell.length_b   1.000
_cell.length_c   1.000
_cell.angle_alpha   90.00
_cell.angle_beta   90.00
_cell.angle_gamma   90.00
#
_symmetry.space_group_name_H-M   'P 1'
#
loop_
_entity.id
_entity.type
_entity.pdbx_description
1 polymer ?
#
loop_
_entity_poly.entity_id
_entity_poly.type
_entity_poly.pdbx_seq_one_letter_code
_entity_poly.pdbx_strand_id
1 'polypeptide(L)'
;MKKEEFDFYVEAGISRREDARLIIQSLINWLIDVLYVPDPDLIRVVNKRLIKKLGLDKDAINWGDLKCYTVEEKAGGYVAYVDEADPSARHLQRYLEGWLAKWGWNVTVITEW
;
A
#
# COMPACT_ATOMS: atom_id res chain seq x y z
N MET A 1 -7.74 -5.84 -7.02
CA MET A 1 -9.14 -6.24 -6.84
C MET A 1 -9.86 -5.20 -6.00
N LYS A 2 -11.04 -4.74 -6.41
CA LYS A 2 -11.85 -3.83 -5.59
C LYS A 2 -12.57 -4.61 -4.50
N LYS A 3 -12.96 -3.96 -3.40
CA LYS A 3 -13.63 -4.60 -2.27
C LYS A 3 -14.95 -5.28 -2.67
N GLU A 4 -15.76 -4.62 -3.47
CA GLU A 4 -17.04 -5.16 -3.95
C GLU A 4 -16.88 -6.47 -4.74
N GLU A 5 -15.86 -6.52 -5.62
CA GLU A 5 -15.53 -7.73 -6.38
C GLU A 5 -15.06 -8.87 -5.46
N PHE A 6 -14.22 -8.53 -4.47
CA PHE A 6 -13.77 -9.50 -3.47
C PHE A 6 -14.95 -10.04 -2.65
N ASP A 7 -15.86 -9.18 -2.20
CA ASP A 7 -17.04 -9.58 -1.43
C ASP A 7 -17.94 -10.53 -2.22
N PHE A 8 -18.15 -10.23 -3.50
CA PHE A 8 -18.86 -11.13 -4.40
C PHE A 8 -18.18 -12.51 -4.49
N TYR A 9 -16.86 -12.59 -4.58
CA TYR A 9 -16.13 -13.87 -4.58
C TYR A 9 -16.21 -14.61 -3.24
N VAL A 10 -16.27 -13.89 -2.12
CA VAL A 10 -16.50 -14.50 -0.80
C VAL A 10 -17.91 -15.08 -0.72
N GLU A 11 -18.94 -14.33 -1.16
CA GLU A 11 -20.33 -14.80 -1.17
C GLU A 11 -20.53 -16.01 -2.10
N ALA A 12 -19.83 -16.04 -3.23
CA ALA A 12 -19.82 -17.16 -4.16
C ALA A 12 -18.99 -18.37 -3.69
N GLY A 13 -18.28 -18.27 -2.56
CA GLY A 13 -17.42 -19.34 -2.04
C GLY A 13 -16.12 -19.57 -2.83
N ILE A 14 -15.73 -18.62 -3.68
CA ILE A 14 -14.49 -18.65 -4.50
C ILE A 14 -13.28 -18.20 -3.67
N SER A 15 -13.49 -17.26 -2.75
CA SER A 15 -12.47 -16.71 -1.86
C SER A 15 -12.90 -16.79 -0.41
N ARG A 16 -11.93 -16.73 0.51
CA ARG A 16 -12.21 -16.69 1.94
C ARG A 16 -11.94 -15.28 2.48
N ARG A 17 -12.63 -14.89 3.56
CA ARG A 17 -12.46 -13.56 4.16
C ARG A 17 -11.01 -13.29 4.58
N GLU A 18 -10.29 -14.34 4.99
CA GLU A 18 -8.89 -14.25 5.42
C GLU A 18 -7.95 -13.84 4.28
N ASP A 19 -8.34 -14.08 3.03
CA ASP A 19 -7.54 -13.74 1.84
C ASP A 19 -7.49 -12.20 1.62
N ALA A 20 -8.39 -11.44 2.25
CA ALA A 20 -8.41 -9.97 2.19
C ALA A 20 -7.07 -9.35 2.58
N ARG A 21 -6.41 -9.88 3.62
CA ARG A 21 -5.12 -9.38 4.11
C ARG A 21 -4.05 -9.44 3.02
N LEU A 22 -3.99 -10.56 2.30
CA LEU A 22 -3.05 -10.76 1.20
C LEU A 22 -3.37 -9.83 0.02
N ILE A 23 -4.65 -9.66 -0.31
CA ILE A 23 -5.07 -8.75 -1.38
C ILE A 23 -4.67 -7.31 -1.07
N ILE A 24 -4.96 -6.82 0.15
CA ILE A 24 -4.59 -5.46 0.57
C ILE A 24 -3.08 -5.27 0.55
N GLN A 25 -2.32 -6.24 1.09
CA GLN A 25 -0.86 -6.20 1.07
C GLN A 25 -0.31 -6.11 -0.36
N SER A 26 -0.80 -6.94 -1.28
CA SER A 26 -0.41 -6.90 -2.69
C SER A 26 -0.79 -5.59 -3.37
N LEU A 27 -1.95 -5.02 -3.04
CA LEU A 27 -2.37 -3.72 -3.57
C LEU A 27 -1.46 -2.58 -3.10
N ILE A 28 -1.05 -2.57 -1.83
CA ILE A 28 -0.13 -1.57 -1.29
C ILE A 28 1.24 -1.70 -1.95
N ASN A 29 1.79 -2.92 -2.03
CA ASN A 29 3.08 -3.15 -2.68
C ASN A 29 3.05 -2.77 -4.16
N TRP A 30 1.95 -3.04 -4.86
CA TRP A 30 1.77 -2.56 -6.23
C TRP A 30 1.72 -1.02 -6.32
N LEU A 31 1.03 -0.34 -5.38
CA LEU A 31 1.00 1.13 -5.33
C LEU A 31 2.39 1.72 -5.05
N ILE A 32 3.22 1.03 -4.26
CA ILE A 32 4.63 1.38 -4.02
C ILE A 32 5.43 1.20 -5.30
N ASP A 33 5.29 0.07 -6.00
CA ASP A 33 6.02 -0.22 -7.24
C ASP A 33 5.77 0.83 -8.34
N VAL A 34 4.54 1.37 -8.41
CA VAL A 34 4.18 2.46 -9.33
C VAL A 34 4.97 3.76 -9.08
N LEU A 35 5.55 3.93 -7.89
CA LEU A 35 6.41 5.06 -7.56
C LEU A 35 7.81 4.95 -8.17
N TYR A 36 8.14 3.81 -8.78
CA TYR A 36 9.42 3.55 -9.41
C TYR A 36 9.29 3.55 -10.95
N VAL A 37 10.43 3.67 -11.62
CA VAL A 37 10.60 3.45 -13.05
C VAL A 37 11.72 2.44 -13.28
N PRO A 38 11.65 1.64 -14.36
CA PRO A 38 12.74 0.73 -14.71
C PRO A 38 14.05 1.48 -14.93
N ASP A 39 15.15 0.88 -14.50
CA ASP A 39 16.50 1.36 -14.71
C ASP A 39 17.39 0.15 -15.09
N PRO A 40 18.20 0.23 -16.16
CA PRO A 40 18.94 -0.92 -16.66
C PRO A 40 20.05 -1.40 -15.70
N ASP A 41 20.59 -0.51 -14.87
CA ASP A 41 21.72 -0.81 -13.99
C ASP A 41 21.27 -1.15 -12.57
N LEU A 42 20.17 -0.52 -12.12
CA LEU A 42 19.64 -0.65 -10.76
C LEU A 42 18.33 -1.43 -10.68
N ILE A 43 17.87 -2.03 -11.78
CA ILE A 43 16.56 -2.68 -11.98
C ILE A 43 15.41 -1.65 -11.93
N ARG A 44 15.37 -0.80 -10.92
CA ARG A 44 14.41 0.28 -10.75
C ARG A 44 14.97 1.43 -9.94
N VAL A 45 14.50 2.63 -10.24
CA VAL A 45 14.77 3.84 -9.45
C VAL A 45 13.48 4.60 -9.18
N VAL A 46 13.49 5.39 -8.12
CA VAL A 46 12.32 6.20 -7.74
C VAL A 46 12.02 7.24 -8.82
N ASN A 47 10.74 7.37 -9.18
CA ASN A 47 10.25 8.41 -10.10
C ASN A 47 10.20 9.77 -9.39
N LYS A 48 11.34 10.47 -9.35
CA LYS A 48 11.50 11.76 -8.63
C LYS A 48 10.44 12.80 -8.98
N ARG A 49 9.98 12.85 -10.23
CA ARG A 49 8.92 13.79 -10.67
C ARG A 49 7.58 13.44 -10.04
N LEU A 50 7.22 12.16 -10.01
CA LEU A 50 5.99 11.68 -9.39
C LEU A 50 6.04 11.87 -7.87
N ILE A 51 7.15 11.52 -7.22
CA ILE A 51 7.36 11.71 -5.78
C ILE A 51 7.11 13.16 -5.38
N LYS A 52 7.75 14.12 -6.07
CA LYS A 52 7.56 15.54 -5.81
C LYS A 52 6.13 16.01 -6.06
N LYS A 53 5.48 15.51 -7.12
CA LYS A 53 4.08 15.82 -7.42
C LYS A 53 3.12 15.35 -6.32
N LEU A 54 3.43 14.22 -5.70
CA LEU A 54 2.63 13.63 -4.61
C LEU A 54 3.03 14.18 -3.22
N GLY A 55 4.11 14.97 -3.13
CA GLY A 55 4.64 15.48 -1.86
C GLY A 55 5.36 14.43 -1.02
N LEU A 56 5.67 13.26 -1.60
CA LEU A 56 6.37 12.16 -0.93
C LEU A 56 7.85 12.48 -0.70
N ASP A 57 8.38 13.53 -1.34
CA ASP A 57 9.73 14.05 -1.11
C ASP A 57 9.88 14.75 0.26
N LYS A 58 8.76 14.96 0.97
CA LYS A 58 8.73 15.53 2.32
C LYS A 58 8.75 14.48 3.42
N ASP A 59 8.55 13.21 3.08
CA ASP A 59 8.56 12.11 4.02
C ASP A 59 9.95 11.48 4.07
N ALA A 60 10.39 11.08 5.27
CA ALA A 60 11.61 10.30 5.44
C ALA A 60 11.32 8.84 5.10
N ILE A 61 11.79 8.40 3.93
CA ILE A 61 11.53 7.08 3.36
C ILE A 61 12.85 6.47 2.87
N ASN A 62 13.14 5.23 3.29
CA ASN A 62 14.19 4.42 2.68
C ASN A 62 13.62 3.69 1.45
N TRP A 63 13.84 4.29 0.28
CA TRP A 63 13.36 3.79 -1.00
C TRP A 63 14.05 2.49 -1.48
N GLY A 64 15.02 1.96 -0.74
CA GLY A 64 15.71 0.72 -1.08
C GLY A 64 14.86 -0.53 -0.85
N ASP A 65 14.08 -0.57 0.24
CA ASP A 65 13.30 -1.75 0.65
C ASP A 65 11.90 -1.43 1.19
N LEU A 66 11.38 -0.23 0.87
CA LEU A 66 10.00 0.17 1.20
C LEU A 66 8.98 -0.89 0.77
N LYS A 67 8.23 -1.43 1.73
CA LYS A 67 7.22 -2.46 1.48
C LYS A 67 6.16 -2.54 2.58
N CYS A 68 4.95 -2.94 2.22
CA CYS A 68 3.98 -3.45 3.17
C CYS A 68 4.32 -4.91 3.50
N TYR A 69 4.68 -5.16 4.75
CA TYR A 69 5.12 -6.48 5.20
C TYR A 69 4.00 -7.27 5.89
N THR A 70 2.99 -6.61 6.49
CA THR A 70 1.83 -7.29 7.06
C THR A 70 0.57 -6.44 7.03
N VAL A 71 -0.57 -7.10 7.05
CA VAL A 71 -1.90 -6.51 7.19
C VAL A 71 -2.68 -7.29 8.24
N GLU A 72 -3.21 -6.60 9.22
CA GLU A 72 -4.03 -7.16 10.29
C GLU A 72 -5.50 -6.75 10.12
N GLU A 73 -6.42 -7.67 10.37
CA GLU A 73 -7.83 -7.34 10.50
C GLU A 73 -8.11 -6.82 11.91
N LYS A 74 -8.79 -5.67 12.01
CA LYS A 74 -9.23 -5.05 13.27
C LYS A 74 -10.73 -4.78 13.20
N ALA A 75 -11.35 -4.49 14.34
CA ALA A 75 -12.78 -4.20 14.41
C ALA A 75 -13.15 -3.06 13.44
N GLY A 76 -13.83 -3.40 12.34
CA GLY A 76 -14.32 -2.45 11.34
C GLY A 76 -13.38 -2.16 10.16
N GLY A 77 -12.21 -2.79 10.05
CA GLY A 77 -11.31 -2.56 8.92
C GLY A 77 -9.98 -3.29 9.01
N TYR A 78 -8.97 -2.77 8.33
CA TYR A 78 -7.64 -3.35 8.28
C TYR A 78 -6.58 -2.33 8.71
N VAL A 79 -5.50 -2.82 9.30
CA VAL A 79 -4.30 -2.03 9.58
C VAL A 79 -3.16 -2.63 8.78
N ALA A 80 -2.58 -1.85 7.88
CA ALA A 80 -1.44 -2.24 7.08
C ALA A 80 -0.16 -1.60 7.64
N TYR A 81 0.88 -2.39 7.80
CA TYR A 81 2.18 -1.94 8.29
C TYR A 81 3.16 -1.89 7.12
N VAL A 82 3.77 -0.73 6.95
CA VAL A 82 4.72 -0.40 5.90
C VAL A 82 6.06 -0.12 6.55
N ASP A 83 7.05 -0.95 6.23
CA ASP A 83 8.42 -0.85 6.73
C ASP A 83 9.21 0.18 5.93
N GLU A 84 10.35 0.62 6.46
CA GLU A 84 11.32 1.52 5.80
C GLU A 84 10.80 2.94 5.54
N ALA A 85 9.90 3.42 6.39
CA ALA A 85 9.40 4.79 6.37
C ALA A 85 9.13 5.31 7.78
N ASP A 86 9.51 6.56 8.05
CA ASP A 86 9.31 7.16 9.36
C ASP A 86 7.83 7.10 9.81
N PRO A 87 7.52 6.88 11.10
CA PRO A 87 6.14 6.91 11.60
C PRO A 87 5.37 8.21 11.31
N SER A 88 6.09 9.30 11.03
CA SER A 88 5.54 10.58 10.62
C SER A 88 5.43 10.79 9.10
N ALA A 89 5.67 9.77 8.27
CA ALA A 89 5.52 9.80 6.81
C ALA A 89 4.05 9.93 6.35
N ARG A 90 3.43 11.07 6.66
CA ARG A 90 1.99 11.32 6.49
C ARG A 90 1.57 11.39 5.03
N HIS A 91 2.46 11.78 4.11
CA HIS A 91 2.10 11.85 2.69
C HIS A 91 1.99 10.43 2.11
N LEU A 92 2.90 9.52 2.48
CA LEU A 92 2.87 8.11 2.11
C LEU A 92 1.63 7.42 2.68
N GLN A 93 1.36 7.60 3.98
CA GLN A 93 0.16 7.06 4.63
C GLN A 93 -1.11 7.49 3.86
N ARG A 94 -1.29 8.80 3.65
CA ARG A 94 -2.46 9.35 2.94
C ARG A 94 -2.56 8.89 1.49
N TYR A 95 -1.42 8.75 0.80
CA TYR A 95 -1.39 8.27 -0.58
C TYR A 95 -1.94 6.85 -0.67
N LEU A 96 -1.46 5.95 0.20
CA LEU A 96 -1.87 4.54 0.21
C LEU A 96 -3.32 4.39 0.67
N GLU A 97 -3.68 4.99 1.82
CA GLU A 97 -5.05 4.98 2.35
C GLU A 97 -6.05 5.54 1.34
N GLY A 98 -5.70 6.64 0.68
CA GLY A 98 -6.57 7.31 -0.29
C GLY A 98 -6.87 6.46 -1.53
N TRP A 99 -5.92 5.63 -1.99
CA TRP A 99 -6.18 4.69 -3.09
C TRP A 99 -7.00 3.49 -2.65
N LEU A 100 -6.69 2.91 -1.48
CA LEU A 100 -7.42 1.78 -0.92
C LEU A 100 -8.88 2.14 -0.67
N ALA A 101 -9.15 3.32 -0.10
CA ALA A 101 -10.49 3.83 0.13
C ALA A 101 -11.30 3.97 -1.18
N LYS A 102 -10.67 4.46 -2.27
CA LYS A 102 -11.30 4.53 -3.61
C LYS A 102 -11.66 3.16 -4.18
N TRP A 103 -10.98 2.11 -3.73
CA TRP A 103 -11.29 0.72 -4.09
C TRP A 103 -12.22 0.03 -3.09
N GLY A 104 -12.73 0.76 -2.09
CA GLY A 104 -13.66 0.29 -1.08
C GLY A 104 -13.01 -0.40 0.12
N TRP A 105 -11.68 -0.39 0.22
CA TRP A 105 -10.96 -0.99 1.34
C TRP A 105 -10.81 0.03 2.48
N ASN A 106 -11.37 -0.27 3.65
CA ASN A 106 -11.15 0.52 4.87
C ASN A 106 -9.83 0.09 5.52
N VAL A 107 -8.76 0.83 5.23
CA VAL A 107 -7.40 0.51 5.67
C VAL A 107 -6.76 1.73 6.32
N THR A 108 -6.20 1.53 7.49
CA THR A 108 -5.28 2.48 8.13
C THR A 108 -3.85 2.03 7.85
N VAL A 109 -2.98 2.94 7.41
CA VAL A 109 -1.58 2.64 7.13
C VAL A 109 -0.70 3.18 8.25
N ILE A 110 0.13 2.30 8.82
CA ILE A 110 1.15 2.64 9.80
C ILE A 110 2.51 2.45 9.12
N THR A 111 3.37 3.45 9.23
CA THR A 111 4.76 3.39 8.76
C THR A 111 5.71 3.20 9.93
N GLU A 112 6.79 2.45 9.74
CA GLU A 112 7.85 2.25 10.74
C GLU A 112 9.24 2.02 10.12
N TRP A 113 10.26 2.00 10.98
CA TRP A 113 11.68 1.80 10.66
C TRP A 113 12.16 0.40 11.03
#